data_AF-A0A1V5BQG0-F1
#
_entry.id   AF-A0A1V5BQG0-F1
#
_cell.length_a   1.000
_cell.length_b   1.000
_cell.length_c   1.000
_cell.angle_alpha   90.00
_cell.angle_beta   90.00
_cell.angle_gamma   90.00
#
_symmetry.space_group_name_H-M   'P 1'
#
loop_
_entity.id
_entity.type
_entity.pdbx_description
1 polymer ?
#
loop_
_entity_poly.entity_id
_entity_poly.type
_entity_poly.pdbx_seq_one_letter_code
_entity_poly.pdbx_strand_id
1 'polypeptide(L)'
;MRDYPVPYSTREEIPFIFNNLSIREMLWIGGGAIIGFIIAVILFVLLGARLQDIILCMPVLIPFTGAGWYLAKKKVEEDDNIVTLDRHLLKKIKYRFRSHKYVNYRK
;
A
#
# COMPACT_ATOMS: atom_id res chain seq x y z
N MET A 1 37.99 -17.58 11.85
CA MET A 1 36.85 -17.31 10.96
C MET A 1 36.52 -15.83 11.11
N ARG A 2 36.44 -15.08 10.02
CA ARG A 2 36.11 -13.65 10.04
C ARG A 2 34.58 -13.54 10.04
N ASP A 3 34.02 -13.03 11.12
CA ASP A 3 32.60 -12.69 11.18
C ASP A 3 32.37 -11.48 10.27
N TYR A 4 31.72 -11.73 9.13
CA TYR A 4 31.15 -10.66 8.33
C TYR A 4 29.83 -10.26 8.98
N PRO A 5 29.65 -9.00 9.42
CA PRO A 5 28.34 -8.54 9.84
C PRO A 5 27.44 -8.58 8.61
N VAL A 6 26.54 -9.57 8.55
CA VAL A 6 25.49 -9.63 7.55
C VAL A 6 24.66 -8.37 7.73
N PRO A 7 24.65 -7.43 6.77
CA PRO A 7 23.83 -6.26 6.89
C PRO A 7 22.39 -6.73 6.72
N TYR A 8 21.52 -6.31 7.64
CA TYR A 8 20.10 -6.67 7.70
C TYR A 8 19.81 -8.07 8.27
N SER A 9 20.05 -8.21 9.58
CA SER A 9 19.11 -8.99 10.40
C SER A 9 17.71 -8.47 10.06
N THR A 10 16.90 -9.33 9.45
CA THR A 10 15.46 -9.22 9.32
C THR A 10 14.88 -8.95 10.69
N ARG A 11 14.87 -7.68 11.10
CA ARG A 11 14.15 -7.22 12.28
C ARG A 11 12.70 -7.44 11.92
N GLU A 12 12.22 -8.61 12.31
CA GLU A 12 10.88 -9.15 12.09
C GLU A 12 9.90 -7.99 12.19
N GLU A 13 9.14 -7.76 11.12
CA GLU A 13 8.12 -6.73 11.10
C GLU A 13 7.19 -7.03 12.27
N ILE A 14 7.28 -6.20 13.32
CA ILE A 14 6.64 -6.44 14.61
C ILE A 14 5.15 -6.65 14.35
N PRO A 15 4.59 -7.86 14.57
CA PRO A 15 3.18 -8.10 14.34
C PRO A 15 2.39 -7.29 15.35
N PHE A 16 1.54 -6.37 14.86
CA PHE A 16 0.78 -5.48 15.73
C PHE A 16 -0.67 -5.95 15.81
N ILE A 17 -1.08 -6.39 17.01
CA ILE A 17 -2.44 -6.60 17.58
C ILE A 17 -3.44 -7.47 16.79
N PHE A 18 -3.34 -7.61 15.47
CA PHE A 18 -4.14 -8.51 14.63
C PHE A 18 -3.23 -9.43 13.83
N ASN A 19 -3.03 -10.64 14.36
CA ASN A 19 -2.62 -11.86 13.65
C ASN A 19 -1.96 -11.64 12.26
N ASN A 20 -0.63 -11.48 12.25
CA ASN A 20 0.18 -11.51 11.03
C ASN A 20 -0.03 -10.33 10.04
N LEU A 21 -0.59 -9.21 10.49
CA LEU A 21 -0.64 -7.96 9.72
C LEU A 21 0.50 -7.01 10.10
N SER A 22 1.28 -6.60 9.11
CA SER A 22 2.30 -5.56 9.27
C SER A 22 1.64 -4.18 9.41
N ILE A 23 2.26 -3.25 10.17
CA ILE A 23 1.78 -1.86 10.35
C ILE A 23 1.48 -1.21 8.99
N ARG A 24 2.27 -1.55 7.97
CA ARG A 24 2.12 -1.03 6.61
C ARG A 24 0.88 -1.57 5.90
N GLU A 25 0.57 -2.86 6.07
CA GLU A 25 -0.66 -3.45 5.52
C GLU A 25 -1.89 -2.79 6.16
N MET A 26 -1.83 -2.53 7.47
CA MET A 26 -2.90 -1.85 8.20
C MET A 26 -3.08 -0.40 7.72
N LEU A 27 -1.98 0.31 7.43
CA LEU A 27 -2.04 1.66 6.85
C LEU A 27 -2.72 1.69 5.48
N TRP A 28 -2.47 0.69 4.62
CA TRP A 28 -3.12 0.62 3.31
C TRP A 28 -4.60 0.28 3.40
N ILE A 29 -4.97 -0.69 4.25
CA ILE A 29 -6.37 -1.07 4.46
C ILE A 29 -7.14 0.08 5.12
N GLY A 30 -6.58 0.66 6.20
CA GLY A 30 -7.18 1.79 6.91
C GLY A 30 -7.24 3.05 6.06
N GLY A 31 -6.19 3.34 5.28
CA GLY A 31 -6.17 4.45 4.33
C GLY A 31 -7.24 4.30 3.25
N GLY A 32 -7.41 3.09 2.70
CA GLY A 32 -8.49 2.77 1.76
C GLY A 32 -9.88 2.98 2.37
N ALA A 33 -10.08 2.58 3.64
CA ALA A 33 -11.33 2.81 4.36
C ALA A 33 -11.63 4.30 4.55
N ILE A 34 -10.64 5.08 4.96
CA ILE A 34 -10.77 6.53 5.15
C ILE A 34 -11.12 7.22 3.84
N ILE A 35 -10.41 6.90 2.75
CA ILE A 35 -10.68 7.47 1.42
C ILE A 35 -12.09 7.08 0.95
N GLY A 36 -12.48 5.82 1.11
CA GLY A 36 -13.82 5.34 0.77
C GLY A 36 -14.90 6.08 1.55
N PHE A 37 -14.68 6.31 2.85
CA PHE A 37 -15.61 7.07 3.69
C PHE A 37 -15.74 8.53 3.23
N ILE A 38 -14.61 9.19 2.94
CA ILE A 38 -14.62 10.57 2.42
C ILE A 38 -15.43 10.65 1.11
N ILE A 39 -15.23 9.72 0.19
CA ILE A 39 -15.95 9.70 -1.08
C ILE A 39 -17.44 9.41 -0.88
N ALA A 40 -17.78 8.48 0.02
CA ALA A 40 -19.17 8.21 0.38
C ALA A 40 -19.86 9.46 0.96
N VAL A 41 -19.18 10.23 1.80
CA VAL A 41 -19.69 11.51 2.33
C VAL A 41 -19.88 12.55 1.22
N ILE A 42 -18.93 12.67 0.29
CA ILE A 42 -19.05 13.58 -0.86
C ILE A 42 -20.29 13.22 -1.69
N LEU A 43 -20.49 11.95 -2.01
CA LEU A 43 -21.66 11.47 -2.76
C LEU A 43 -22.96 11.72 -2.00
N PHE A 44 -22.98 11.48 -0.70
CA PHE A 44 -24.12 11.76 0.16
C PHE A 44 -24.54 13.24 0.13
N VAL A 45 -23.56 14.16 0.18
CA VAL A 45 -23.82 15.60 0.07
C VAL A 45 -24.36 15.95 -1.32
N LEU A 46 -23.81 15.37 -2.39
CA LEU A 46 -24.24 15.63 -3.77
C LEU A 46 -25.67 15.13 -4.05
N LEU A 47 -26.09 14.03 -3.41
CA LEU A 47 -27.42 13.43 -3.60
C LEU A 47 -28.55 14.17 -2.84
N GLY A 48 -28.20 15.13 -1.98
CA GLY A 48 -29.18 15.95 -1.26
C GLY A 48 -29.46 15.51 0.17
N ALA A 49 -28.55 14.73 0.77
CA ALA A 49 -28.49 14.44 2.21
C ALA A 49 -29.77 13.85 2.82
N ARG A 50 -30.50 12.99 2.10
CA ARG A 50 -31.62 12.25 2.71
C ARG A 50 -31.07 11.02 3.43
N LEU A 51 -31.59 10.68 4.60
CA LEU A 51 -31.16 9.51 5.40
C LEU A 51 -31.10 8.20 4.59
N GLN A 52 -31.95 8.06 3.58
CA GLN A 52 -31.98 6.90 2.67
C GLN A 52 -30.73 6.80 1.78
N ASP A 53 -30.12 7.93 1.44
CA ASP A 53 -28.95 8.00 0.56
C ASP A 53 -27.67 7.53 1.26
N ILE A 54 -27.66 7.49 2.61
CA ILE A 54 -26.52 6.96 3.39
C ILE A 54 -26.31 5.48 3.06
N ILE A 55 -27.38 4.69 3.04
CA ILE A 55 -27.31 3.25 2.76
C ILE A 55 -26.85 3.03 1.31
N LEU A 56 -27.28 3.90 0.39
CA LEU A 56 -26.90 3.83 -1.02
C LEU A 56 -25.42 4.18 -1.27
N CYS A 57 -24.83 5.03 -0.42
CA CYS A 57 -23.43 5.42 -0.52
C CYS A 57 -22.46 4.45 0.19
N MET A 58 -22.95 3.61 1.11
CA MET A 58 -22.10 2.64 1.84
C MET A 58 -21.34 1.65 0.95
N PRO A 59 -21.91 1.08 -0.13
CA PRO A 59 -21.20 0.17 -1.02
C PRO A 59 -19.96 0.79 -1.67
N VAL A 60 -19.86 2.12 -1.73
CA VAL A 60 -18.70 2.84 -2.27
C VAL A 60 -17.45 2.58 -1.42
N LEU A 61 -17.57 2.24 -0.14
CA LEU A 61 -16.40 1.85 0.66
C LEU A 61 -15.75 0.56 0.20
N ILE A 62 -16.51 -0.38 -0.37
CA ILE A 62 -16.04 -1.71 -0.76
C ILE A 62 -14.89 -1.65 -1.78
N PRO A 63 -14.98 -0.92 -2.91
CA PRO A 63 -13.88 -0.85 -3.87
C PRO A 63 -12.62 -0.19 -3.28
N PHE A 64 -12.74 0.83 -2.42
CA PHE A 64 -11.56 1.51 -1.86
C PHE A 64 -10.87 0.69 -0.77
N THR A 65 -11.66 0.07 0.13
CA THR A 65 -11.12 -0.85 1.14
C THR A 65 -10.52 -2.09 0.48
N GLY A 66 -11.20 -2.65 -0.53
CA GLY A 66 -10.72 -3.76 -1.33
C GLY A 66 -9.43 -3.45 -2.07
N ALA A 67 -9.29 -2.25 -2.67
CA ALA A 67 -8.06 -1.81 -3.31
C ALA A 67 -6.89 -1.69 -2.31
N GLY A 68 -7.14 -1.12 -1.13
CA GLY A 68 -6.15 -1.03 -0.05
C GLY A 68 -5.71 -2.41 0.43
N TRP A 69 -6.65 -3.34 0.62
CA TRP A 69 -6.36 -4.72 0.98
C TRP A 69 -5.58 -5.47 -0.10
N TYR A 70 -5.95 -5.29 -1.37
CA TYR A 70 -5.26 -5.89 -2.50
C TYR A 70 -3.82 -5.39 -2.63
N LEU A 71 -3.58 -4.10 -2.44
CA LEU A 71 -2.23 -3.51 -2.43
C LEU A 71 -1.37 -4.07 -1.30
N ALA A 72 -1.97 -4.29 -0.13
CA ALA A 72 -1.29 -4.81 1.05
C ALA A 72 -0.95 -6.31 0.92
N LYS A 73 -1.90 -7.13 0.47
CA LYS A 73 -1.77 -8.60 0.49
C LYS A 73 -1.22 -9.21 -0.78
N LYS A 74 -1.36 -8.54 -1.93
CA LYS A 74 -0.88 -9.13 -3.19
C LYS A 74 0.65 -9.18 -3.18
N LYS A 75 1.18 -10.40 -3.26
CA LYS A 75 2.59 -10.66 -3.45
C LYS A 75 2.91 -10.66 -4.94
N VAL A 76 4.05 -10.06 -5.28
CA VAL A 76 4.60 -9.97 -6.63
C VAL A 76 6.01 -10.55 -6.56
N GLU A 77 6.31 -11.43 -7.50
CA GLU A 77 7.65 -11.99 -7.68
C GLU A 77 8.49 -10.98 -8.46
N GLU A 78 9.62 -10.58 -7.90
CA GLU A 78 10.56 -9.61 -8.47
C GLU A 78 11.96 -10.22 -8.46
N ASP A 79 12.43 -10.65 -9.63
CA ASP A 79 13.65 -11.44 -9.87
C ASP A 79 13.78 -12.63 -8.88
N ASP A 80 14.56 -12.46 -7.81
CA ASP A 80 14.84 -13.50 -6.81
C ASP A 80 14.08 -13.31 -5.48
N ASN A 81 13.18 -12.32 -5.38
CA ASN A 81 12.50 -11.99 -4.13
C ASN A 81 10.98 -11.82 -4.28
N ILE A 82 10.25 -12.31 -3.27
CA ILE A 82 8.80 -12.10 -3.16
C ILE A 82 8.58 -10.80 -2.38
N VAL A 83 7.95 -9.82 -3.03
CA VAL A 83 7.72 -8.49 -2.47
C VAL A 83 6.22 -8.15 -2.53
N THR A 84 5.71 -7.36 -1.60
CA THR A 84 4.33 -6.86 -1.67
C THR A 84 4.14 -5.85 -2.81
N LEU A 85 2.94 -5.80 -3.39
CA LEU A 85 2.65 -4.99 -4.58
C LEU A 85 2.87 -3.49 -4.33
N ASP A 86 2.60 -3.01 -3.12
CA ASP A 86 2.89 -1.64 -2.72
C ASP A 86 4.39 -1.30 -2.83
N ARG A 87 5.28 -2.19 -2.36
CA ARG A 87 6.73 -2.02 -2.45
C ARG A 87 7.21 -2.09 -3.88
N HIS A 88 6.67 -2.99 -4.70
CA HIS A 88 7.00 -3.08 -6.11
C HIS A 88 6.65 -1.77 -6.85
N LEU A 89 5.45 -1.23 -6.62
CA LEU A 89 5.04 0.06 -7.19
C LEU A 89 5.94 1.22 -6.73
N LEU A 90 6.23 1.31 -5.42
CA LEU A 90 7.10 2.37 -4.89
C LEU A 90 8.52 2.30 -5.47
N LYS A 91 9.10 1.10 -5.60
CA LYS A 91 10.40 0.91 -6.25
C LYS A 91 10.36 1.37 -7.71
N LYS A 92 9.33 0.96 -8.46
CA LYS A 92 9.17 1.32 -9.88
C LYS A 92 9.01 2.82 -10.08
N ILE A 93 8.23 3.49 -9.23
CA ILE A 93 8.06 4.94 -9.23
C ILE A 93 9.40 5.62 -8.90
N LYS A 94 10.05 5.21 -7.81
CA LYS A 94 11.35 5.77 -7.42
C LYS A 94 12.40 5.61 -8.51
N TYR A 95 12.44 4.46 -9.17
CA TYR A 95 13.35 4.21 -10.29
C TYR A 95 13.05 5.15 -11.46
N ARG A 96 11.78 5.31 -11.84
CA ARG A 96 11.36 6.23 -12.92
C ARG A 96 11.79 7.68 -12.68
N PHE A 97 11.70 8.16 -11.44
CA PHE A 97 12.05 9.54 -11.09
C PHE A 97 13.52 9.74 -10.72
N ARG A 98 14.28 8.66 -10.50
CA ARG A 98 15.71 8.77 -10.24
C ARG A 98 16.39 9.18 -11.53
N SER A 99 17.09 10.32 -11.50
CA SER A 99 17.96 10.71 -12.62
C SER A 99 19.03 9.64 -12.81
N HIS A 100 18.93 8.91 -13.92
CA HIS A 100 19.96 7.98 -14.35
C HIS A 100 21.08 8.82 -14.94
N LYS A 101 22.01 9.29 -14.09
CA LYS A 101 23.34 9.64 -14.58
C LYS A 101 23.97 8.34 -15.05
N TYR A 102 23.78 8.03 -16.34
CA TYR A 102 24.64 7.07 -17.01
C TYR A 102 26.05 7.61 -16.86
N VAL A 103 26.86 6.95 -16.04
CA VAL A 103 28.26 7.30 -15.94
C VAL A 103 28.85 6.87 -17.27
N ASN A 104 28.97 7.82 -18.21
CA ASN A 104 29.76 7.65 -19.42
C ASN A 104 31.23 7.57 -19.01
N TYR A 105 31.63 6.45 -18.39
CA TYR A 105 33.03 6.04 -18.22
C TYR A 105 33.53 5.51 -19.56
N ARG A 106 33.68 6.40 -20.54
CA ARG A 106 34.59 6.23 -21.69
C ARG A 106 35.01 7.59 -22.20
N LYS A 107 36.07 8.14 -21.61
CA LYS A 107 37.18 8.77 -22.33
C LYS A 107 38.45 8.50 -21.54
#